data_AF-A0A453EV62-F1
#
_entry.id   AF-A0A453EV62-F1
#
_cell.length_a   1.000
_cell.length_b   1.000
_cell.length_c   1.000
_cell.angle_alpha   90.00
_cell.angle_beta   90.00
_cell.angle_gamma   90.00
#
_symmetry.space_group_name_H-M   'P 1'
#
loop_
_entity.id
_entity.type
_entity.pdbx_description
1 polymer ?
#
loop_
_entity_poly.entity_id
_entity_poly.type
_entity_poly.pdbx_seq_one_letter_code
_entity_poly.pdbx_strand_id
1 'polypeptide(L)'
;ICCFFLRTPTRSIGLLSYTFLMETGCDDVLVPTVDYQYDLTTASYTQLLRHNQKLFSSNLAILSKWSPFASEAELLKQFDDIGEHGTKIIVFNLWFNDDGDMELDFNSDKK
;
A
#
# COMPACT_ATOMS: atom_id res chain seq x y z
N ILE A 1 0.16 -12.44 19.35
CA ILE A 1 0.22 -13.63 18.47
C ILE A 1 1.54 -13.53 17.70
N CYS A 2 2.58 -14.23 18.14
CA CYS A 2 3.85 -14.34 17.42
C CYS A 2 3.73 -15.47 16.40
N CYS A 3 3.86 -15.16 15.10
CA CYS A 3 4.08 -16.18 14.08
C CYS A 3 5.58 -16.43 13.92
N PHE A 4 6.05 -17.55 14.46
CA PHE A 4 7.26 -18.23 14.00
C PHE A 4 6.87 -19.12 12.80
N PHE A 5 7.47 -18.90 11.62
CA PHE A 5 8.27 -19.88 10.87
C PHE A 5 8.53 -19.41 9.43
N LEU A 6 9.79 -19.61 9.02
CA LEU A 6 10.42 -19.36 7.71
C LEU A 6 10.84 -17.91 7.43
N ARG A 7 12.16 -17.79 7.26
CA ARG A 7 12.97 -16.61 6.96
C ARG A 7 12.72 -16.09 5.53
N THR A 8 11.50 -16.21 5.02
CA THR A 8 11.11 -15.75 3.69
C THR A 8 10.77 -14.26 3.79
N PRO A 9 11.39 -13.39 2.97
CA PRO A 9 11.04 -11.99 2.97
C PRO A 9 9.57 -11.84 2.62
N THR A 10 8.86 -11.10 3.47
CA THR A 10 7.45 -10.76 3.28
C THR A 10 7.36 -9.26 3.09
N ARG A 11 6.44 -8.85 2.22
CA ARG A 11 6.19 -7.44 1.89
C ARG A 11 4.69 -7.20 1.99
N SER A 12 4.29 -6.19 2.74
CA SER A 12 2.88 -5.87 2.97
C SER A 12 2.59 -4.46 2.48
N ILE A 13 1.43 -4.28 1.84
CA ILE A 13 0.93 -2.97 1.44
C ILE A 13 -0.37 -2.73 2.19
N GLY A 14 -0.46 -1.57 2.84
CA GLY A 14 -1.70 -1.07 3.42
C GLY A 14 -2.05 0.27 2.80
N LEU A 15 -3.34 0.52 2.62
CA LEU A 15 -3.86 1.83 2.25
C LEU A 15 -4.73 2.36 3.37
N LEU A 16 -4.36 3.54 3.85
CA LEU A 16 -5.21 4.34 4.72
C LEU A 16 -5.71 5.53 3.90
N SER A 17 -6.99 5.49 3.52
CA SER A 17 -7.61 6.55 2.73
C SER A 17 -8.86 7.06 3.42
N TYR A 18 -8.88 8.37 3.70
CA TYR A 18 -10.04 9.05 4.28
C TYR A 18 -11.22 9.06 3.30
N THR A 19 -10.95 9.28 2.00
CA THR A 19 -12.01 9.27 0.98
C THR A 19 -12.68 7.91 0.88
N PHE A 20 -11.89 6.84 0.99
CA PHE A 20 -12.42 5.47 1.04
C PHE A 20 -13.35 5.26 2.23
N LEU A 21 -12.92 5.61 3.45
CA LEU A 21 -13.73 5.43 4.66
C LEU A 21 -15.05 6.21 4.60
N MET A 22 -14.99 7.45 4.09
CA MET A 22 -16.18 8.29 3.91
C MET A 22 -17.15 7.72 2.87
N GLU A 23 -16.66 7.21 1.74
CA GLU A 23 -17.53 6.61 0.71
C GLU A 23 -18.13 5.27 1.12
N THR A 24 -17.40 4.44 1.86
CA THR A 24 -17.93 3.17 2.34
C THR A 24 -18.85 3.31 3.54
N GLY A 25 -18.94 4.51 4.13
CA GLY A 25 -19.77 4.78 5.31
C GLY A 25 -19.39 3.91 6.51
N CYS A 26 -18.11 3.55 6.61
CA CYS A 26 -17.63 2.72 7.71
C CYS A 26 -17.41 3.61 8.95
N ASP A 27 -18.10 3.30 10.03
CA ASP A 27 -17.86 3.94 11.34
C ASP A 27 -16.51 3.53 11.95
N ASP A 28 -15.96 2.38 11.52
CA ASP A 28 -14.67 1.85 11.95
C ASP A 28 -13.55 2.12 10.93
N VAL A 29 -12.33 2.30 11.44
CA VAL A 29 -11.13 2.48 10.62
C VAL A 29 -10.77 1.16 9.93
N LEU A 30 -11.21 1.00 8.69
CA LEU A 30 -10.88 -0.15 7.84
C LEU A 30 -9.64 0.15 6.98
N VAL A 31 -8.61 -0.69 7.15
CA VAL A 31 -7.37 -0.61 6.38
C VAL A 31 -7.27 -1.84 5.48
N PRO A 32 -7.55 -1.73 4.16
CA PRO A 32 -7.28 -2.82 3.22
C PRO A 32 -5.77 -3.11 3.17
N THR A 33 -5.41 -4.35 3.45
CA THR A 33 -4.02 -4.81 3.38
C THR A 33 -3.88 -5.99 2.43
N VAL A 34 -2.79 -5.99 1.66
CA VAL A 34 -2.35 -7.11 0.83
C VAL A 34 -0.94 -7.51 1.23
N ASP A 35 -0.71 -8.80 1.38
CA ASP A 35 0.57 -9.36 1.76
C ASP A 35 1.17 -10.14 0.60
N TYR A 36 2.49 -10.07 0.48
CA TYR A 36 3.29 -10.79 -0.49
C TYR A 36 4.39 -11.57 0.22
N GLN A 37 4.71 -12.75 -0.30
CA GLN A 37 5.82 -13.56 0.16
C GLN A 37 6.78 -13.80 -1.00
N TYR A 38 8.07 -13.77 -0.72
CA TYR A 38 9.06 -14.18 -1.70
C TYR A 38 9.07 -15.70 -1.85
N ASP A 39 8.79 -16.15 -3.06
CA ASP A 39 8.80 -17.55 -3.43
C ASP A 39 10.16 -17.91 -4.08
N LEU A 40 10.88 -18.82 -3.44
CA LEU A 40 12.18 -19.31 -3.90
C LEU A 40 12.07 -20.11 -5.21
N THR A 41 10.91 -20.70 -5.51
CA THR A 41 10.72 -21.56 -6.68
C THR A 41 10.52 -20.75 -7.96
N THR A 42 9.78 -19.63 -7.87
CA THR A 42 9.53 -18.71 -8.98
C THR A 42 10.49 -17.52 -8.99
N ALA A 43 11.35 -17.40 -7.97
CA ALA A 43 12.23 -16.25 -7.73
C ALA A 43 11.48 -14.91 -7.82
N SER A 44 10.24 -14.88 -7.31
CA SER A 44 9.34 -13.73 -7.43
C SER A 44 8.47 -13.55 -6.19
N TYR A 45 7.90 -12.36 -6.03
CA TYR A 45 6.93 -12.09 -4.96
C TYR A 45 5.55 -12.58 -5.38
N THR A 46 5.00 -13.52 -4.63
CA THR A 46 3.67 -14.09 -4.85
C THR A 46 2.71 -13.65 -3.75
N GLN A 47 1.41 -13.63 -4.09
CA GLN A 47 0.35 -13.18 -3.18
C GLN A 47 0.26 -14.13 -1.98
N LEU A 48 0.40 -13.57 -0.77
CA LEU A 48 0.29 -14.33 0.47
C LEU A 48 -1.19 -14.39 0.90
N LEU A 49 -1.83 -15.51 0.59
CA LEU A 49 -3.23 -15.76 0.94
C LEU A 49 -3.36 -16.23 2.40
N ARG A 50 -3.36 -15.31 3.35
CA ARG A 50 -3.51 -15.66 4.79
C ARG A 50 -4.88 -16.28 5.13
N HIS A 51 -5.95 -15.82 4.48
CA HIS A 51 -7.32 -16.21 4.85
C HIS A 51 -8.19 -16.55 3.66
N ASN A 52 -8.34 -15.65 2.69
CA ASN A 52 -9.27 -15.84 1.58
C ASN A 52 -8.80 -15.09 0.33
N GLN A 53 -8.72 -15.79 -0.81
CA GLN A 53 -8.34 -15.20 -2.10
C GLN A 53 -9.28 -14.07 -2.51
N LYS A 54 -10.58 -14.23 -2.24
CA LYS A 54 -11.58 -13.20 -2.55
C LYS A 54 -11.34 -11.91 -1.77
N LEU A 55 -10.94 -12.00 -0.50
CA LEU A 55 -10.61 -10.83 0.32
C LEU A 55 -9.36 -10.14 -0.23
N PHE A 56 -8.34 -10.91 -0.62
CA PHE A 56 -7.15 -10.37 -1.25
C PHE A 56 -7.48 -9.61 -2.54
N SER A 57 -8.25 -10.22 -3.44
CA SER A 57 -8.67 -9.58 -4.69
C SER A 57 -9.52 -8.32 -4.45
N SER A 58 -10.40 -8.33 -3.45
CA SER A 58 -11.15 -7.13 -3.05
C SER A 58 -10.23 -6.04 -2.52
N ASN A 59 -9.30 -6.37 -1.63
CA ASN A 59 -8.34 -5.41 -1.07
C ASN A 59 -7.44 -4.82 -2.17
N LEU A 60 -6.97 -5.66 -3.10
CA LEU A 60 -6.19 -5.22 -4.26
C LEU A 60 -7.02 -4.30 -5.16
N ALA A 61 -8.28 -4.60 -5.41
CA ALA A 61 -9.17 -3.73 -6.18
C ALA A 61 -9.41 -2.38 -5.48
N ILE A 62 -9.55 -2.37 -4.15
CA ILE A 62 -9.66 -1.14 -3.36
C ILE A 62 -8.35 -0.33 -3.47
N LEU A 63 -7.20 -0.98 -3.32
CA LEU A 63 -5.88 -0.37 -3.51
C LEU A 63 -5.76 0.24 -4.91
N SER A 64 -6.05 -0.52 -5.97
CA SER A 64 -6.00 -0.03 -7.34
C SER A 64 -6.97 1.12 -7.64
N LYS A 65 -8.12 1.16 -6.95
CA LYS A 65 -9.13 2.21 -7.14
C LYS A 65 -8.78 3.49 -6.38
N TRP A 66 -8.25 3.38 -5.17
CA TRP A 66 -8.12 4.49 -4.22
C TRP A 66 -6.68 4.95 -4.01
N SER A 67 -5.70 4.15 -4.40
CA SER A 67 -4.30 4.53 -4.41
C SER A 67 -3.92 5.18 -5.76
N PRO A 68 -2.82 5.94 -5.81
CA PRO A 68 -2.31 6.49 -7.08
C PRO A 68 -1.75 5.42 -8.03
N PHE A 69 -1.77 4.14 -7.64
CA PHE A 69 -1.31 3.02 -8.45
C PHE A 69 -2.52 2.26 -8.96
N ALA A 70 -2.60 2.07 -10.28
CA ALA A 70 -3.74 1.41 -10.92
C ALA A 70 -3.55 -0.11 -10.98
N SER A 71 -2.32 -0.61 -10.85
CA SER A 71 -2.01 -2.03 -11.01
C SER A 71 -1.13 -2.61 -9.90
N GLU A 72 -1.25 -3.92 -9.69
CA GLU A 72 -0.39 -4.70 -8.81
C GLU A 72 1.10 -4.57 -9.17
N ALA A 73 1.42 -4.51 -10.46
CA ALA A 73 2.80 -4.35 -10.92
C ALA A 73 3.41 -3.01 -10.48
N GLU A 74 2.64 -1.92 -10.49
CA GLU A 74 3.10 -0.60 -10.02
C GLU A 74 3.28 -0.57 -8.50
N LEU A 75 2.37 -1.21 -7.77
CA LEU A 75 2.47 -1.40 -6.32
C LEU A 75 3.73 -2.20 -5.96
N LEU A 76 4.00 -3.30 -6.67
CA LEU A 76 5.20 -4.12 -6.47
C LEU A 76 6.48 -3.36 -6.80
N LYS A 77 6.46 -2.53 -7.85
CA LYS A 77 7.58 -1.66 -8.22
C LYS A 77 7.94 -0.67 -7.10
N GLN A 78 7.00 -0.25 -6.26
CA GLN A 78 7.31 0.59 -5.10
C GLN A 78 8.24 -0.08 -4.09
N PHE A 79 8.28 -1.41 -4.08
CA PHE A 79 9.18 -2.17 -3.23
C PHE A 79 10.58 -2.36 -3.82
N ASP A 80 10.81 -2.07 -5.09
CA ASP A 80 12.15 -2.20 -5.70
C ASP A 80 13.11 -1.13 -5.12
N ASP A 81 12.57 0.03 -4.76
CA ASP A 81 13.31 1.10 -4.09
C ASP A 81 13.58 0.79 -2.60
N ILE A 82 12.89 -0.20 -2.03
CA ILE A 82 13.03 -0.59 -0.62
C ILE A 82 13.97 -1.79 -0.59
N GLY A 83 15.09 -1.67 0.13
CA GLY A 83 16.06 -2.75 0.30
C GLY A 83 15.50 -3.98 1.04
N GLU A 84 16.36 -4.77 1.68
CA GLU A 84 15.94 -5.98 2.41
C GLU A 84 14.92 -5.67 3.53
N HIS A 85 15.05 -4.51 4.16
CA HIS A 85 14.15 -4.01 5.19
C HIS A 85 13.89 -2.52 5.00
N GLY A 86 12.63 -2.12 5.08
CA GLY A 86 12.24 -0.73 5.04
C GLY A 86 10.73 -0.54 4.99
N THR A 87 10.31 0.71 5.12
CA THR A 87 8.91 1.11 5.01
C THR A 87 8.86 2.37 4.17
N LYS A 88 8.08 2.33 3.09
CA LYS A 88 7.83 3.49 2.22
C LYS A 88 6.40 3.94 2.49
N ILE A 89 6.26 5.18 2.93
CA ILE A 89 4.96 5.81 3.15
C ILE A 89 4.76 6.80 2.01
N ILE A 90 3.63 6.67 1.32
CA ILE A 90 3.25 7.55 0.21
C ILE A 90 1.99 8.28 0.64
N VAL A 91 2.13 9.58 0.85
CA VAL A 91 1.02 10.48 1.19
C VAL A 91 0.65 11.25 -0.07
N PHE A 92 -0.62 11.20 -0.43
CA PHE A 92 -1.20 11.88 -1.58
C PHE A 92 -2.50 12.57 -1.17
N ASN A 93 -3.02 13.43 -2.04
CA ASN A 93 -4.13 14.33 -1.70
C ASN A 93 -3.81 15.24 -0.50
N LEU A 94 -2.63 15.86 -0.56
CA LEU A 94 -2.19 16.86 0.41
C LEU A 94 -3.13 18.06 0.38
N TRP A 95 -3.23 18.73 1.53
CA TRP A 95 -4.11 19.88 1.68
C TRP A 95 -3.62 21.06 0.83
N PHE A 96 -4.58 21.73 0.21
CA PHE A 96 -4.36 22.99 -0.48
C PHE A 96 -4.81 24.11 0.44
N ASN A 97 -4.05 25.20 0.44
CA ASN A 97 -4.46 26.45 1.06
C ASN A 97 -5.65 27.06 0.31
N ASP A 98 -6.26 28.08 0.91
CA ASP A 98 -7.39 28.82 0.32
C ASP A 98 -7.06 29.43 -1.05
N ASP A 99 -5.78 29.66 -1.33
CA ASP A 99 -5.26 30.18 -2.60
C ASP A 99 -5.08 29.08 -3.69
N GLY A 100 -5.35 27.81 -3.36
CA GLY A 100 -5.18 26.67 -4.27
C GLY A 100 -3.74 26.15 -4.39
N ASP A 101 -2.82 26.72 -3.61
CA ASP A 101 -1.43 26.28 -3.51
C ASP A 101 -1.29 25.13 -2.52
N MET A 102 -0.38 24.19 -2.80
CA MET A 102 -0.07 23.10 -1.88
C MET A 102 0.57 23.68 -0.62
N GLU A 103 0.08 23.29 0.57
CA GLU A 103 0.65 23.76 1.85
C GLU A 103 2.15 23.44 1.98
N LEU A 104 2.57 22.32 1.40
CA LEU A 104 3.95 21.90 1.36
C LEU A 104 4.62 22.40 0.07
N ASP A 105 5.55 23.33 0.23
CA ASP A 105 6.37 23.84 -0.86
C ASP A 105 7.53 22.89 -1.15
N PHE A 106 7.40 22.13 -2.23
CA PHE A 106 8.45 21.25 -2.75
C PHE A 106 9.34 21.91 -3.83
N ASN A 107 9.03 23.16 -4.22
CA ASN A 107 9.68 23.83 -5.34
C ASN A 107 10.76 24.81 -4.89
N SER A 108 10.60 25.43 -3.70
CA SER A 108 11.54 26.45 -3.22
C SER A 108 12.88 25.89 -2.74
N ASP A 109 12.96 24.62 -2.36
CA ASP A 109 14.22 24.01 -1.93
C ASP A 109 14.42 22.62 -2.56
N LYS A 110 15.27 22.57 -3.60
CA LYS A 110 15.67 21.34 -4.29
C LYS A 110 16.91 20.78 -3.62
N LYS A 111 16.71 20.07 -2.52
CA LYS A 111 17.81 19.38 -1.84
C LYS A 111 17.94 17.93 -2.29
#